data_AF-A0A835NH05-F1
#
_entry.id   AF-A0A835NH05-F1
#
_cell.length_a   1.000
_cell.length_b   1.000
_cell.length_c   1.000
_cell.angle_alpha   90.00
_cell.angle_beta   90.00
_cell.angle_gamma   90.00
#
_symmetry.space_group_name_H-M   'P 1'
#
loop_
_entity.id
_entity.type
_entity.pdbx_description
1 polymer ?
#
loop_
_entity_poly.entity_id
_entity_poly.type
_entity_poly.pdbx_seq_one_letter_code
_entity_poly.pdbx_strand_id
1 'polypeptide(L)' 'MQKPLHLWNKYDVGDWLESINLVEHRDKFEDHEIEGTHLPALTKEDFVELGVTRVGHRMNIERALKQLVDS' A
#
# COMPACT_ATOMS: atom_id res chain seq x y z
N MET A 1 -10.21 -15.19 9.28
CA MET A 1 -10.32 -14.71 7.89
C MET A 1 -9.69 -13.35 7.83
N GLN A 2 -8.81 -13.09 6.88
CA GLN A 2 -8.25 -11.76 6.68
C GLN A 2 -9.37 -10.84 6.17
N LYS A 3 -9.40 -9.59 6.62
CA LYS A 3 -10.37 -8.59 6.17
C LYS A 3 -10.20 -8.39 4.64
N PRO A 4 -11.27 -8.41 3.83
CA PRO A 4 -11.18 -8.14 2.40
C PRO A 4 -10.56 -6.78 2.10
N LEU A 5 -9.71 -6.67 1.07
CA LEU A 5 -8.98 -5.45 0.72
C LEU A 5 -9.89 -4.23 0.56
N HIS A 6 -11.07 -4.39 -0.07
CA HIS A 6 -12.02 -3.30 -0.28
C HIS A 6 -12.66 -2.76 1.01
N LEU A 7 -12.44 -3.40 2.16
CA LEU A 7 -12.90 -2.93 3.47
C LEU A 7 -11.76 -2.29 4.29
N TRP A 8 -10.52 -2.35 3.81
CA TRP A 8 -9.37 -1.80 4.53
C TRP A 8 -9.46 -0.29 4.61
N ASN A 9 -9.39 0.25 5.82
CA ASN A 9 -9.19 1.68 6.04
C ASN A 9 -7.69 2.02 5.95
N LYS A 10 -7.35 3.30 6.12
CA LYS A 10 -5.95 3.76 6.07
C LYS A 10 -5.02 3.11 7.09
N TYR A 11 -5.51 2.73 8.26
CA TYR A 11 -4.71 2.03 9.28
C TYR A 11 -4.43 0.58 8.89
N ASP A 12 -5.40 -0.12 8.30
CA ASP A 12 -5.20 -1.47 7.76
C ASP A 12 -4.13 -1.46 6.66
N VAL A 13 -4.10 -0.41 5.81
CA VAL A 13 -3.04 -0.21 4.80
C VAL A 13 -1.68 0.05 5.44
N GLY A 14 -1.63 0.84 6.51
CA GLY A 14 -0.41 1.07 7.29
C GLY A 14 0.17 -0.22 7.89
N ASP A 15 -0.69 -1.04 8.51
CA ASP A 15 -0.30 -2.33 9.07
C ASP A 15 0.15 -3.32 7.97
N TRP A 16 -0.46 -3.25 6.79
CA TRP A 16 -0.01 -4.01 5.63
C TRP A 16 1.38 -3.58 5.14
N LEU A 17 1.63 -2.27 5.02
CA LEU A 17 2.95 -1.74 4.67
C LEU A 17 4.01 -2.21 5.67
N GLU A 18 3.71 -2.21 6.97
CA GLU A 18 4.59 -2.75 8.01
C GLU A 18 4.84 -4.25 7.81
N SER A 19 3.81 -5.04 7.51
CA SER A 19 3.93 -6.49 7.27
C SER A 19 4.86 -6.85 6.09
N ILE A 20 5.02 -5.94 5.13
CA ILE A 20 5.92 -6.10 3.98
C ILE A 20 7.25 -5.33 4.14
N ASN A 21 7.59 -4.92 5.37
CA ASN A 21 8.81 -4.18 5.73
C ASN A 21 8.94 -2.80 5.06
N LEU A 22 7.82 -2.11 4.86
CA LEU A 22 7.72 -0.78 4.26
C LEU A 22 7.03 0.22 5.20
N VAL A 23 7.17 0.02 6.51
CA VAL A 23 6.61 0.89 7.55
C VAL A 23 7.04 2.36 7.41
N GLU A 24 8.19 2.63 6.81
CA GLU A 24 8.66 4.00 6.53
C GLU A 24 7.72 4.83 5.62
N HIS A 25 6.83 4.17 4.87
CA HIS A 25 5.84 4.83 4.01
C HIS A 25 4.46 4.97 4.68
N ARG A 26 4.27 4.39 5.87
CA ARG A 26 2.98 4.37 6.60
C ARG A 26 2.40 5.76 6.78
N ASP A 27 3.16 6.67 7.37
CA ASP A 27 2.70 8.03 7.70
C ASP A 27 2.19 8.76 6.45
N LYS A 28 2.91 8.62 5.32
CA LYS A 28 2.49 9.24 4.06
C LYS A 28 1.21 8.63 3.51
N PHE A 29 1.04 7.32 3.56
CA PHE A 29 -0.20 6.69 3.12
C PHE A 29 -1.38 7.08 4.03
N GLU A 30 -1.14 7.19 5.34
CA GLU A 30 -2.16 7.60 6.32
C GLU A 30 -2.56 9.08 6.16
N ASP A 31 -1.58 9.98 5.98
CA ASP A 31 -1.78 11.42 5.74
C ASP A 31 -2.60 11.68 4.47
N HIS A 32 -2.43 10.85 3.43
CA HIS A 32 -3.16 10.97 2.16
C HIS A 32 -4.43 10.12 2.11
N GLU A 33 -4.83 9.53 3.25
CA GLU A 33 -6.05 8.72 3.38
C GLU A 33 -6.12 7.55 2.38
N ILE A 34 -4.99 6.88 2.15
CA ILE A 34 -4.92 5.72 1.26
C ILE A 34 -5.54 4.50 1.94
N GLU A 35 -6.80 4.24 1.59
CA GLU A 35 -7.53 3.00 1.87
C GLU A 35 -7.27 1.87 0.86
N GLY A 36 -7.70 0.64 1.19
CA GLY A 36 -7.40 -0.53 0.37
C GLY A 36 -8.00 -0.52 -1.04
N THR A 37 -9.10 0.22 -1.24
CA THR A 37 -9.73 0.43 -2.55
C THR A 37 -8.84 1.26 -3.51
N HIS A 38 -7.95 2.08 -2.98
CA HIS A 38 -7.04 2.91 -3.78
C HIS A 38 -5.83 2.13 -4.28
N LEU A 39 -5.33 1.16 -3.50
CA LEU A 39 -4.06 0.47 -3.77
C LEU A 39 -3.95 -0.10 -5.21
N PRO A 40 -4.97 -0.77 -5.78
CA PRO A 40 -4.88 -1.30 -7.15
C PRO A 40 -4.82 -0.25 -8.25
N ALA A 41 -5.20 1.00 -7.94
CA ALA A 41 -5.26 2.10 -8.90
C ALA A 41 -4.03 3.02 -8.83
N LEU A 42 -3.15 2.87 -7.83
CA LEU A 42 -1.96 3.70 -7.69
C LEU A 42 -1.03 3.56 -8.90
N THR A 43 -0.74 4.69 -9.52
CA THR A 43 0.24 4.82 -10.59
C THR A 43 1.64 5.04 -10.04
N LYS A 44 2.63 5.03 -10.92
CA LYS A 44 4.01 5.35 -10.55
C LYS A 44 4.12 6.78 -9.99
N GLU A 45 3.40 7.72 -10.58
CA GLU A 45 3.36 9.13 -10.17
C GLU A 45 2.76 9.26 -8.75
N ASP A 46 1.67 8.54 -8.47
CA ASP A 46 1.05 8.51 -7.14
C ASP A 46 2.01 7.94 -6.08
N PHE A 47 2.75 6.88 -6.41
CA PHE A 47 3.78 6.35 -5.51
C PHE A 47 4.87 7.37 -5.22
N VAL A 48 5.26 8.21 -6.18
CA VAL A 48 6.25 9.27 -5.96
C VAL A 48 5.67 10.34 -5.03
N GLU A 49 4.40 10.73 -5.21
CA GLU A 49 3.70 11.68 -4.35
C GLU A 49 3.57 11.18 -2.91
N LEU A 50 3.30 9.88 -2.74
CA LEU A 50 3.27 9.18 -1.45
C LEU A 50 4.67 8.95 -0.84
N GLY A 51 5.75 9.42 -1.47
CA GLY A 51 7.12 9.31 -0.95
C GLY A 51 7.85 8.01 -1.29
N VAL A 52 7.23 7.11 -2.05
CA VAL A 52 7.81 5.83 -2.51
C VAL A 52 8.68 6.05 -3.76
N THR A 53 9.80 6.73 -3.58
CA THR A 53 10.72 7.11 -4.68
C THR A 53 11.70 6.00 -5.09
N ARG A 54 12.00 5.06 -4.19
CA ARG A 54 12.89 3.92 -4.44
C ARG A 54 12.21 2.86 -5.32
N VAL A 55 12.84 2.53 -6.45
CA VAL A 55 12.30 1.54 -7.42
C VAL A 55 12.00 0.20 -6.76
N GLY A 56 12.93 -0.31 -5.93
CA GLY A 56 12.74 -1.59 -5.23
C GLY A 56 11.55 -1.60 -4.28
N HIS A 57 11.19 -0.45 -3.69
CA HIS A 57 10.07 -0.38 -2.75
C HIS A 57 8.75 -0.44 -3.52
N ARG A 58 8.63 0.30 -4.64
CA ARG A 58 7.48 0.18 -5.54
C ARG A 58 7.27 -1.25 -6.04
N MET A 59 8.34 -1.92 -6.49
CA MET A 59 8.26 -3.31 -6.94
C MET A 59 7.78 -4.27 -5.83
N ASN A 60 8.19 -4.04 -4.58
CA ASN A 60 7.74 -4.86 -3.45
C ASN A 60 6.26 -4.64 -3.16
N ILE A 61 5.77 -3.40 -3.19
CA ILE A 61 4.34 -3.06 -3.02
C ILE A 61 3.52 -3.71 -4.13
N GLU A 62 3.89 -3.52 -5.39
CA GLU A 62 3.19 -4.08 -6.56
C GLU A 62 3.12 -5.62 -6.48
N ARG A 63 4.22 -6.27 -6.10
CA ARG A 63 4.26 -7.74 -5.95
C ARG A 63 3.36 -8.22 -4.81
N ALA A 64 3.42 -7.56 -3.65
CA ALA A 64 2.60 -7.91 -2.49
C ALA A 64 1.10 -7.68 -2.77
N LEU A 65 0.76 -6.59 -3.46
CA LEU A 65 -0.61 -6.27 -3.83
C LEU A 65 -1.18 -7.30 -4.80
N LYS A 66 -0.40 -7.75 -5.79
CA LYS A 66 -0.80 -8.83 -6.68
C LYS A 66 -1.15 -10.11 -5.91
N GLN A 67 -0.31 -10.49 -4.94
CA GLN A 67 -0.59 -11.67 -4.09
C GLN A 67 -1.87 -11.51 -3.27
N LEU A 68 -2.13 -10.30 -2.75
CA LEU A 68 -3.31 -9.99 -1.96
C LEU A 68 -4.62 -10.00 -2.77
N VAL A 69 -4.57 -9.62 -4.05
CA VAL A 69 -5.75 -9.62 -4.94
C VAL A 69 -6.03 -11.00 -5.52
N ASP A 70 -4.99 -11.81 -5.74
CA ASP A 70 -5.10 -13.16 -6.29
C ASP A 70 -5.47 -14.23 -5.23
N SER A 71 -5.61 -13.86 -3.95
CA SER A 71 -5.94 -14.76 -2.81
C SER A 71 -7.40 -14.76 -2.42
#